data_AF-A0A7X3WTB4-F1
#
_entry.id   AF-A0A7X3WTB4-F1
#
_cell.length_a   1.000
_cell.length_b   1.000
_cell.length_c   1.000
_cell.angle_alpha   90.00
_cell.angle_beta   90.00
_cell.angle_gamma   90.00
#
_symmetry.space_group_name_H-M   'P 1'
#
loop_
_entity.id
_entity.type
_entity.pdbx_description
1 polymer ?
#
loop_
_entity_poly.entity_id
_entity_poly.type
_entity_poly.pdbx_seq_one_letter_code
_entity_poly.pdbx_strand_id
1 'polypeptide(L)' 'MKLTFRYPVYPTKTQETTLFEWLDHLCDLQNSARHDRKVASETEGERVSINDQQRKLTRRTQLPLIWEQRIT' A
#
# COMPACT_ATOMS: atom_id res chain seq x y z
N MET A 1 -41.89 13.29 8.77
CA MET A 1 -41.26 11.95 8.66
C MET A 1 -39.84 12.03 9.18
N LYS A 2 -39.41 11.12 10.07
CA LYS A 2 -38.01 11.01 10.54
C LYS A 2 -37.32 9.94 9.69
N LEU A 3 -36.34 10.33 8.88
CA LEU A 3 -35.49 9.38 8.15
C LEU A 3 -34.51 8.76 9.13
N THR A 4 -34.77 7.52 9.55
CA THR A 4 -33.79 6.72 10.30
C THR A 4 -32.93 5.96 9.30
N PHE A 5 -31.68 6.40 9.13
CA PHE A 5 -30.68 5.62 8.41
C PHE A 5 -30.42 4.32 9.18
N ARG A 6 -30.74 3.18 8.57
CA ARG A 6 -30.37 1.86 9.10
C ARG A 6 -29.06 1.45 8.46
N TYR A 7 -27.99 1.42 9.26
CA TYR A 7 -26.73 0.81 8.82
C TYR A 7 -26.88 -0.71 8.88
N PRO A 8 -26.41 -1.44 7.85
CA PRO A 8 -26.33 -2.89 7.93
C PRO A 8 -25.35 -3.28 9.04
N VAL A 9 -25.75 -4.25 9.87
CA VAL A 9 -24.95 -4.75 11.00
C VAL A 9 -23.71 -5.52 10.50
N TYR A 10 -23.76 -6.00 9.26
CA TYR A 10 -22.67 -6.74 8.62
C TYR A 10 -22.21 -6.04 7.35
N PRO A 11 -20.93 -6.19 6.97
CA PRO A 11 -20.43 -5.71 5.70
C PRO A 11 -21.26 -6.24 4.53
N THR A 12 -21.48 -5.40 3.53
CA THR A 12 -22.03 -5.87 2.26
C THR A 12 -20.98 -6.71 1.53
N LYS A 13 -21.42 -7.55 0.59
CA LYS A 13 -20.50 -8.30 -0.27
C LYS A 13 -19.49 -7.41 -0.99
N THR A 14 -19.91 -6.22 -1.44
CA THR A 14 -19.00 -5.24 -2.03
C THR A 14 -17.94 -4.77 -1.05
N GLN A 15 -18.31 -4.48 0.20
CA GLN A 15 -17.36 -4.06 1.23
C GLN A 15 -16.37 -5.18 1.58
N GLU A 16 -16.83 -6.43 1.65
CA GLU A 16 -15.96 -7.59 1.83
C GLU A 16 -14.97 -7.71 0.68
N THR A 17 -15.44 -7.64 -0.58
CA THR A 17 -14.59 -7.72 -1.76
C THR A 17 -13.54 -6.60 -1.78
N THR A 18 -13.95 -5.35 -1.56
CA THR A 18 -13.01 -4.21 -1.50
C THR A 18 -11.96 -4.39 -0.41
N LEU A 19 -12.36 -4.92 0.76
CA LEU A 19 -11.39 -5.22 1.82
C LEU A 19 -10.37 -6.27 1.38
N PHE A 20 -10.81 -7.34 0.72
CA PHE A 20 -9.91 -8.39 0.24
C PHE A 20 -8.96 -7.87 -0.84
N GLU A 21 -9.44 -7.07 -1.80
CA GLU A 21 -8.58 -6.45 -2.82
C GLU A 21 -7.50 -5.56 -2.19
N TRP A 22 -7.85 -4.79 -1.15
CA TRP A 22 -6.87 -3.98 -0.43
C TRP A 22 -5.85 -4.84 0.32
N LEU A 23 -6.29 -5.94 0.95
CA LEU A 23 -5.41 -6.87 1.65
C LEU A 23 -4.43 -7.55 0.67
N ASP A 24 -4.90 -7.97 -0.49
CA ASP A 24 -4.06 -8.54 -1.54
C ASP A 24 -3.02 -7.53 -2.00
N HIS A 25 -3.44 -6.28 -2.24
CA HIS A 25 -2.51 -5.24 -2.66
C HIS A 25 -1.43 -4.94 -1.61
N LEU A 26 -1.79 -4.95 -0.32
CA LEU A 26 -0.82 -4.81 0.78
C LEU A 26 0.15 -5.99 0.85
N CYS A 27 -0.33 -7.21 0.59
CA CYS A 27 0.53 -8.40 0.53
C CYS A 27 1.53 -8.30 -0.61
N ASP A 28 1.09 -7.89 -1.80
CA ASP A 28 1.95 -7.68 -2.97
C ASP A 28 3.03 -6.63 -2.68
N LEU A 29 2.65 -5.50 -2.08
CA LEU A 29 3.58 -4.45 -1.70
C LEU A 29 4.63 -4.96 -0.71
N GLN A 30 4.21 -5.71 0.31
CA GLN A 30 5.13 -6.29 1.29
C GLN A 30 6.09 -7.30 0.64
N ASN A 31 5.58 -8.14 -0.26
CA ASN A 31 6.39 -9.14 -0.96
C ASN A 31 7.41 -8.50 -1.90
N SER A 32 7.01 -7.46 -2.64
CA SER A 32 7.93 -6.67 -3.46
C SER A 32 9.02 -6.03 -2.60
N ALA A 33 8.67 -5.39 -1.49
CA ALA A 33 9.66 -4.78 -0.60
C ALA A 33 10.65 -5.81 0.01
N ARG A 34 10.20 -7.04 0.27
CA ARG A 34 11.06 -8.15 0.71
C ARG A 34 11.99 -8.62 -0.42
N HIS A 35 11.45 -8.72 -1.63
CA HIS A 35 12.22 -9.09 -2.81
C HIS A 35 13.35 -8.10 -3.06
N ASP A 36 13.07 -6.80 -3.06
CA ASP A 36 14.07 -5.75 -3.29
C ASP A 36 15.22 -5.82 -2.27
N ARG A 37 14.90 -6.07 -0.99
CA ARG A 37 15.92 -6.23 0.06
C ARG A 37 16.78 -7.47 -0.16
N LYS A 38 16.18 -8.57 -0.62
CA LYS A 38 16.90 -9.79 -0.97
C LYS A 38 17.85 -9.53 -2.15
N VAL A 39 17.35 -8.91 -3.21
CA VAL A 39 18.14 -8.57 -4.40
C VAL A 39 19.31 -7.68 -4.01
N ALA A 40 19.09 -6.59 -3.27
CA ALA A 40 20.17 -5.71 -2.81
C ALA A 40 21.26 -6.47 -2.04
N SER A 41 20.87 -7.41 -1.17
CA SER A 41 21.83 -8.24 -0.45
C SER A 41 22.59 -9.21 -1.36
N GLU A 42 21.98 -9.72 -2.41
CA GLU A 42 22.58 -10.69 -3.33
C GLU A 42 23.49 -10.00 -4.38
N THR A 43 23.10 -8.82 -4.87
CA THR A 43 23.80 -8.11 -5.95
C THR A 43 24.84 -7.12 -5.45
N GLU A 44 24.55 -6.41 -4.37
CA GLU A 44 25.39 -5.32 -3.84
C GLU A 44 26.10 -5.72 -2.54
N GLY A 45 25.71 -6.86 -1.93
CA GLY A 45 26.19 -7.27 -0.61
C GLY A 45 25.66 -6.38 0.53
N GLU A 46 24.73 -5.46 0.24
CA GLU A 46 24.17 -4.52 1.21
C GLU A 46 22.99 -5.17 1.94
N ARG A 47 23.08 -5.26 3.26
CA ARG A 47 21.94 -5.68 4.10
C ARG A 47 21.05 -4.48 4.38
N VAL A 48 19.98 -4.33 3.58
CA VAL A 48 18.99 -3.27 3.77
C VAL A 48 17.95 -3.71 4.80
N SER A 49 17.87 -3.02 5.95
CA SER A 49 16.80 -3.23 6.91
C SER A 49 15.49 -2.56 6.46
N ILE A 50 14.37 -2.93 7.07
CA ILE A 50 13.07 -2.25 6.84
C ILE A 50 13.18 -0.74 7.13
N ASN A 51 13.90 -0.36 8.19
CA ASN A 51 14.08 1.04 8.58
C ASN A 51 14.90 1.81 7.55
N ASP A 52 15.89 1.17 6.93
CA ASP A 52 16.71 1.79 5.88
C ASP A 52 15.88 2.01 4.61
N GLN A 53 15.07 1.01 4.23
CA GLN A 53 14.12 1.12 3.13
C GLN A 53 13.11 2.25 3.38
N GLN A 54 12.55 2.34 4.59
CA GLN A 54 11.61 3.40 4.97
C GLN A 54 12.24 4.80 4.90
N ARG A 55 13.49 4.96 5.35
CA ARG A 55 14.22 6.24 5.26
C ARG A 55 14.50 6.66 3.82
N LYS A 56 14.77 5.69 2.93
CA LYS A 56 14.95 5.95 1.49
C LYS A 56 13.63 6.39 0.83
N LEU A 57 12.46 5.89 1.30
CA LEU A 57 11.14 6.32 0.80
C LEU A 57 10.80 7.78 1.15
N THR A 58 11.19 8.28 2.33
CA THR A 58 10.92 9.68 2.74
C THR A 58 11.63 10.71 1.86
N ARG A 59 12.76 10.33 1.24
CA ARG A 59 13.43 11.18 0.25
C ARG A 59 12.69 11.23 -1.09
N ARG A 60 11.89 10.22 -1.42
CA ARG A 60 11.14 10.15 -2.70
C ARG A 60 9.89 11.04 -2.68
N THR A 61 9.34 11.34 -1.50
CA THR A 61 8.18 12.23 -1.33
C THR A 61 8.51 13.73 -1.51
N GLN A 62 9.78 14.08 -1.72
CA GLN A 62 10.21 15.43 -2.12
C GLN A 62 10.37 15.61 -3.64
N LEU A 63 10.09 14.57 -4.44
CA LEU A 63 9.95 14.72 -5.89
C LEU A 63 8.54 15.27 -6.19
N PRO A 64 8.40 16.26 -7.08
CA PRO A 64 7.11 16.88 -7.35
C PRO A 64 6.08 15.83 -7.77
N LEU A 65 4.86 15.98 -7.25
CA LEU A 65 3.67 15.20 -7.61
C LEU A 65 3.36 15.38 -9.10
N ILE A 66 3.89 14.51 -9.96
CA ILE A 66 3.50 14.45 -11.39
C ILE A 66 2.22 13.59 -11.59
N TRP A 67 1.61 13.08 -10.51
CA TRP A 67 0.51 12.10 -10.60
C TRP A 67 -0.91 12.67 -10.41
N GLU A 68 -1.09 13.98 -10.26
CA GLU A 68 -2.43 14.59 -10.13
C GLU A 68 -3.21 14.76 -11.46
N GLN A 69 -2.69 14.32 -12.62
CA GLN A 69 -3.36 14.54 -13.91
C GLN A 69 -4.18 13.36 -14.48
N ARG A 70 -4.62 12.39 -13.66
CA ARG A 70 -5.47 11.29 -14.18
C ARG A 70 -6.72 10.99 -13.37
N ILE A 71 -7.43 12.01 -12.87
CA ILE A 71 -8.87 11.89 -12.62
C ILE A 71 -9.55 13.25 -12.88
N THR A 72 -9.89 13.49 -14.14
CA THR A 72 -11.04 14.32 -14.56
C THR A 72 -11.68 13.63 -15.75
#